data_AF-A0A3D5BBF7-F1
#
_entry.id   AF-A0A3D5BBF7-F1
#
_cell.length_a   1.000
_cell.length_b   1.000
_cell.length_c   1.000
_cell.angle_alpha   90.00
_cell.angle_beta   90.00
_cell.angle_gamma   90.00
#
_symmetry.space_group_name_H-M   'P 1'
#
loop_
_entity.id
_entity.type
_entity.pdbx_description
1 polymer ?
#
loop_
_entity_poly.entity_id
_entity_poly.type
_entity_poly.pdbx_seq_one_letter_code
_entity_poly.pdbx_strand_id
1 'polypeptide(L)'
;MYQKVDKTQQNISRCLCLNCPSYSSSCKIKNAHLSTNQPSDELNSRTHYEKMFCAFEKSNCIHLDRGCICKKCANFKDYNLQNGTYCIHTGGTN
;
A
#
# COMPACT_ATOMS: atom_id res chain seq x y z
N MET A 1 13.83 -6.41 11.23
CA MET A 1 14.12 -6.83 9.84
C MET A 1 12.89 -6.46 9.02
N TYR A 2 12.99 -5.50 8.11
CA TYR A 2 11.84 -5.06 7.32
C TYR A 2 11.53 -6.11 6.26
N GLN A 3 10.30 -6.61 6.22
CA GLN A 3 9.87 -7.51 5.16
C GLN A 3 9.58 -6.72 3.90
N LYS A 4 10.30 -7.06 2.83
CA LYS A 4 10.26 -6.35 1.56
C LYS A 4 9.30 -7.07 0.63
N VAL A 5 8.22 -6.39 0.25
CA VAL A 5 7.29 -6.86 -0.79
C VAL A 5 7.77 -6.37 -2.14
N ASP A 6 7.82 -7.26 -3.13
CA ASP A 6 8.27 -6.88 -4.46
C ASP A 6 7.28 -5.94 -5.14
N LYS A 7 7.81 -4.91 -5.81
CA LYS A 7 7.03 -3.95 -6.60
C LYS A 7 6.64 -4.58 -7.93
N THR A 8 5.66 -5.48 -7.92
CA THR A 8 5.10 -6.12 -9.13
C THR A 8 3.66 -5.68 -9.36
N GLN A 9 3.18 -5.72 -10.61
CA GLN A 9 1.77 -5.43 -10.90
C GLN A 9 0.81 -6.40 -10.21
N GLN A 10 1.23 -7.65 -10.04
CA GLN A 10 0.48 -8.64 -9.28
C GLN A 10 0.33 -8.23 -7.81
N ASN A 11 1.40 -7.80 -7.15
CA ASN A 11 1.32 -7.37 -5.76
C ASN A 11 0.50 -6.07 -5.63
N ILE A 12 0.60 -5.15 -6.58
CA ILE A 12 -0.21 -3.92 -6.60
C ILE A 12 -1.70 -4.23 -6.66
N SER A 13 -2.12 -5.11 -7.57
CA SER A 13 -3.54 -5.43 -7.77
C SER A 13 -4.15 -6.17 -6.59
N ARG A 14 -3.32 -6.84 -5.78
CA ARG A 14 -3.73 -7.61 -4.60
C ARG A 14 -3.85 -6.77 -3.32
N CYS A 15 -3.39 -5.52 -3.35
CA CYS A 15 -3.50 -4.60 -2.22
C CYS A 15 -4.90 -3.98 -2.07
N LEU A 16 -5.39 -3.95 -0.83
CA LEU A 16 -6.68 -3.34 -0.47
C LEU A 16 -6.57 -1.88 0.00
N CYS A 17 -5.45 -1.22 -0.34
CA CYS A 17 -5.07 0.12 0.11
C CYS A 17 -6.16 1.18 -0.09
N LEU A 18 -6.76 1.24 -1.28
CA LEU A 18 -7.82 2.22 -1.59
C LEU A 18 -9.09 2.06 -0.75
N ASN A 19 -9.27 0.88 -0.15
CA ASN A 19 -10.40 0.55 0.72
C ASN A 19 -10.08 0.76 2.20
N CYS A 20 -8.88 1.22 2.56
CA CYS A 20 -8.57 1.53 3.95
C CYS A 20 -9.44 2.71 4.47
N PRO A 21 -10.07 2.59 5.65
CA PRO A 21 -10.82 3.68 6.30
C PRO A 21 -10.01 4.95 6.57
N SER A 22 -8.73 4.81 6.94
CA SER A 22 -7.81 5.94 7.13
C SER A 22 -7.40 6.66 5.84
N TYR A 23 -7.64 6.06 4.66
CA TYR A 23 -7.21 6.61 3.39
C TYR A 23 -8.11 7.77 2.95
N SER A 24 -7.54 8.97 2.84
CA SER A 24 -8.31 10.20 2.60
C SER A 24 -9.09 10.19 1.28
N SER A 25 -10.33 10.68 1.30
CA SER A 25 -11.20 10.76 0.12
C SER A 25 -10.59 11.62 -1.00
N SER A 26 -9.89 12.70 -0.64
CA SER A 26 -9.13 13.54 -1.58
C SER A 26 -8.08 12.74 -2.33
N CYS A 27 -7.38 11.83 -1.66
CA CYS A 27 -6.44 10.94 -2.31
C CYS A 27 -7.11 9.85 -3.13
N LYS A 28 -8.29 9.35 -2.74
CA LYS A 28 -9.05 8.41 -3.60
C LYS A 28 -9.34 9.03 -4.96
N ILE A 29 -9.74 10.31 -4.98
CA ILE A 29 -9.99 11.04 -6.23
C ILE A 29 -8.70 11.24 -7.01
N LYS A 30 -7.63 11.75 -6.37
CA LYS A 30 -6.32 11.96 -7.03
C LYS A 30 -5.73 10.67 -7.62
N ASN A 31 -5.92 9.55 -6.92
CA ASN A 31 -5.34 8.26 -7.27
C ASN A 31 -6.33 7.32 -7.99
N ALA A 32 -7.55 7.78 -8.30
CA ALA A 32 -8.54 6.99 -9.04
C ALA A 32 -8.01 6.59 -10.43
N HIS A 33 -7.17 7.45 -11.01
CA HIS A 33 -6.53 7.25 -12.31
C HIS A 33 -5.29 6.36 -12.28
N LEU A 34 -4.79 5.97 -11.09
CA LEU A 34 -3.71 4.98 -11.00
C LEU A 34 -4.24 3.64 -11.50
N SER A 35 -4.14 3.39 -12.80
CA SER A 35 -4.47 2.10 -13.39
C SER A 35 -3.55 1.03 -12.82
N THR A 36 -4.03 -0.20 -12.64
CA THR A 36 -3.19 -1.37 -12.31
C THR A 36 -2.41 -1.88 -13.53
N ASN A 37 -2.59 -1.25 -14.69
CA ASN A 37 -1.96 -1.64 -15.96
C ASN A 37 -0.83 -0.69 -16.36
N GLN A 38 -0.16 -0.06 -15.39
CA GLN A 38 0.98 0.79 -15.71
C GLN A 38 2.15 -0.06 -16.25
N PRO A 39 2.93 0.47 -17.20
CA PRO A 39 4.15 -0.22 -17.62
C PRO A 39 5.10 -0.40 -16.43
N SER A 40 5.77 -1.56 -16.40
CA SER A 40 6.68 -1.98 -15.31
C SER A 40 7.77 -0.94 -15.02
N ASP A 41 8.23 -0.21 -16.05
CA ASP A 41 9.23 0.85 -15.92
C ASP A 41 8.72 2.06 -15.14
N GLU A 42 7.43 2.39 -15.29
CA GLU A 42 6.79 3.46 -14.52
C GLU A 42 6.57 3.05 -13.06
N LEU A 43 6.42 1.75 -12.80
CA LEU A 43 6.36 1.22 -11.45
C LEU A 43 7.75 1.23 -10.77
N ASN A 44 8.79 0.82 -11.50
CA ASN A 44 10.16 0.75 -10.99
C ASN A 44 10.76 2.14 -10.71
N SER A 45 10.42 3.13 -11.52
CA SER A 45 10.86 4.52 -11.34
C SER A 45 10.18 5.25 -10.18
N ARG A 46 9.03 4.75 -9.70
CA ARG A 46 8.33 5.34 -8.56
C ARG A 46 8.92 4.90 -7.24
N THR A 47 9.46 5.88 -6.51
CA THR A 47 9.89 5.70 -5.12
C THR A 47 8.70 5.29 -4.25
N HIS A 48 7.56 5.98 -4.41
CA HIS A 48 6.33 5.75 -3.67
C HIS A 48 5.15 5.33 -4.56
N TYR A 49 4.30 4.43 -4.08
CA TYR A 49 3.07 4.05 -4.77
C TYR A 49 1.90 3.87 -3.80
N GLU A 50 0.92 4.77 -3.86
CA GLU A 50 -0.24 4.82 -2.94
C GLU A 50 -1.11 3.55 -2.94
N LYS A 51 -0.97 2.64 -3.91
CA LYS A 51 -1.67 1.35 -3.86
C LYS A 51 -0.93 0.26 -3.09
N MET A 52 0.29 0.50 -2.63
CA MET A 52 1.15 -0.54 -2.03
C MET A 52 1.54 -0.25 -0.58
N PHE A 53 0.95 0.76 0.06
CA PHE A 53 1.29 1.10 1.43
C PHE A 53 0.91 0.02 2.45
N CYS A 54 -0.03 -0.87 2.13
CA CYS A 54 -0.33 -2.03 2.99
C CYS A 54 0.73 -3.14 2.91
N ALA A 55 1.75 -2.97 2.07
CA ALA A 55 2.72 -3.99 1.75
C ALA A 55 4.17 -3.58 2.06
N PHE A 56 4.60 -2.34 1.78
CA PHE A 56 6.03 -1.99 1.96
C PHE A 56 6.36 -0.57 2.48
N GLU A 57 5.43 0.39 2.42
CA GLU A 57 5.72 1.81 2.76
C GLU A 57 4.53 2.49 3.43
N LYS A 58 4.74 3.60 4.16
CA LYS A 58 3.63 4.41 4.66
C LYS A 58 2.87 5.10 3.52
N SER A 59 1.59 5.37 3.73
CA SER A 59 0.81 6.19 2.79
C SER A 59 1.10 7.67 3.04
N ASN A 60 1.21 8.48 1.97
CA ASN A 60 1.23 9.94 2.10
C ASN A 60 -0.19 10.52 2.20
N CYS A 61 -1.20 9.66 2.09
CA CYS A 61 -2.62 9.99 2.04
C CYS A 61 -3.39 9.64 3.32
N ILE A 62 -2.69 9.16 4.34
CA ILE A 62 -3.22 8.86 5.68
C ILE A 62 -2.66 9.92 6.62
N HIS A 63 -3.54 10.83 7.07
CA HIS A 63 -3.21 11.88 8.02
C HIS A 63 -3.86 11.66 9.39
N LEU A 64 -4.85 10.78 9.45
CA LEU A 64 -5.59 10.42 10.66
C LEU A 64 -5.72 8.91 10.70
N ASP A 65 -5.37 8.31 11.84
CA ASP A 65 -5.57 6.88 12.03
C ASP A 65 -7.02 6.58 12.42
N ARG A 66 -7.76 6.00 11.48
CA ARG A 66 -9.12 5.49 11.63
C ARG A 66 -9.18 3.96 11.46
N GLY A 67 -8.02 3.31 11.55
CA GLY A 67 -7.82 1.91 11.24
C GLY A 67 -7.62 1.62 9.75
N CYS A 68 -6.77 0.64 9.46
CA CYS A 68 -6.60 0.07 8.13
C CYS A 68 -6.85 -1.44 8.12
N ILE A 69 -7.26 -1.92 6.93
CA ILE A 69 -7.53 -3.34 6.67
C ILE A 69 -6.34 -4.07 6.04
N CYS A 70 -5.12 -3.57 6.21
CA CYS A 70 -3.93 -4.12 5.53
C CYS A 70 -3.71 -5.62 5.81
N LYS A 71 -4.08 -6.11 7.00
CA LYS A 71 -4.05 -7.55 7.35
C LYS A 71 -4.93 -8.43 6.45
N LYS A 72 -5.92 -7.85 5.75
CA LYS A 72 -6.82 -8.55 4.81
C LYS A 72 -6.25 -8.58 3.37
N CYS A 73 -5.17 -7.85 3.10
CA CYS A 73 -4.49 -7.88 1.81
C CYS A 73 -3.85 -9.25 1.56
N ALA A 74 -3.95 -9.79 0.34
CA ALA A 74 -3.35 -11.08 0.04
C ALA A 74 -1.81 -11.07 0.20
N ASN A 75 -1.15 -9.96 -0.16
CA ASN A 75 0.29 -9.82 0.03
C ASN A 75 0.70 -9.88 1.51
N PHE A 76 -0.18 -9.45 2.42
CA PHE A 76 0.10 -9.51 3.85
C PHE A 76 0.32 -10.94 4.29
N LYS A 77 -0.52 -11.87 3.82
CA LYS A 77 -0.39 -13.30 4.07
C LYS A 77 0.81 -13.89 3.31
N ASP A 78 0.91 -13.62 2.01
CA ASP A 78 1.88 -14.29 1.13
C ASP A 78 3.34 -13.91 1.46
N TYR A 79 3.57 -12.67 1.90
CA TYR A 79 4.88 -12.20 2.35
C TYR A 79 5.08 -12.36 3.86
N ASN A 80 4.12 -12.95 4.57
CA ASN A 80 4.13 -13.12 6.03
C ASN A 80 4.37 -11.82 6.81
N LEU A 81 3.80 -10.72 6.31
CA LEU A 81 3.93 -9.38 6.88
C LEU A 81 3.51 -9.36 8.34
N GLN A 82 4.30 -8.65 9.14
CA GLN A 82 4.09 -8.55 10.57
C GLN A 82 3.60 -7.14 10.89
N ASN A 83 2.59 -7.03 11.74
CA ASN A 83 1.91 -5.80 12.14
C ASN A 83 1.09 -5.13 11.02
N GLY A 84 -0.11 -4.63 11.33
CA GLY A 84 -1.01 -4.04 10.34
C GLY A 84 -0.71 -2.58 9.99
N THR A 85 0.40 -2.03 10.48
CA THR A 85 0.70 -0.60 10.53
C THR A 85 1.54 -0.08 9.37
N TYR A 86 1.81 -0.89 8.34
CA TYR A 86 2.55 -0.47 7.15
C TYR A 86 1.99 0.82 6.52
N CYS A 87 0.68 1.04 6.63
CA CYS A 87 0.00 2.24 6.17
C CYS A 87 0.40 3.55 6.88
N ILE A 88 0.88 3.47 8.12
CA ILE A 88 1.25 4.61 8.97
C ILE A 88 2.76 4.66 9.26
N HIS A 89 3.44 3.51 9.26
CA HIS A 89 4.88 3.39 9.48
C HIS A 89 5.54 2.58 8.37
N THR A 90 6.59 3.13 7.75
CA THR A 90 7.40 2.40 6.77
C THR A 90 7.93 1.11 7.39
N GLY A 91 7.74 0.00 6.71
CA GLY A 91 8.21 -1.31 7.18
C GLY A 91 7.39 -1.93 8.32
N GLY A 92 6.24 -1.34 8.70
CA GLY A 92 5.30 -1.95 9.64
C GLY A 92 5.80 -2.04 11.09
N THR A 93 6.85 -1.29 11.44
CA THR A 93 7.34 -1.22 12.82
C THR A 93 6.58 -0.12 13.56
N ASN A 94 6.04 -0.47 14.72
CA ASN A 94 5.48 0.46 15.70
C ASN A 94 6.60 1.30 16.32
#